data_AF-A0A7C3J933-F1
#
_entry.id   AF-A0A7C3J933-F1
#
_cell.length_a   1.000
_cell.length_b   1.000
_cell.length_c   1.000
_cell.angle_alpha   90.00
_cell.angle_beta   90.00
_cell.angle_gamma   90.00
#
_symmetry.space_group_name_H-M   'P 1'
#
loop_
_entity.id
_entity.type
_entity.pdbx_description
1 polymer ?
#
loop_
_entity_poly.entity_id
_entity_poly.type
_entity_poly.pdbx_seq_one_letter_code
_entity_poly.pdbx_strand_id
1 'polypeptide(L)'
;MLLTQAQASLLTDEPSMTSMEKWRLLADWDTFVSSGFEYKQFTSILYHFLVRHCGFIKLHQNQTTFWEYYFQGDVDCLRLFLQQFGVGVGAETGSLVWLTTAPAQDL
;
A
#
# COMPACT_ATOMS: atom_id res chain seq x y z
N MET A 1 11.80 -10.00 -2.14
CA MET A 1 11.79 -11.21 -1.29
C MET A 1 10.40 -11.81 -1.41
N LEU A 2 10.23 -12.80 -2.30
CA LEU A 2 8.93 -13.44 -2.49
C LEU A 2 8.48 -14.10 -1.18
N LEU A 3 7.20 -13.92 -0.83
CA LEU A 3 6.60 -14.63 0.29
C LEU A 3 6.76 -16.13 0.10
N THR A 4 7.27 -16.78 1.12
CA THR A 4 7.33 -18.24 1.13
C THR A 4 5.90 -18.80 1.12
N GLN A 5 5.73 -20.00 0.56
CA GLN A 5 4.43 -20.69 0.56
C GLN A 5 3.83 -20.82 1.98
N ALA A 6 4.69 -20.87 3.01
CA ALA A 6 4.33 -20.88 4.43
C ALA A 6 3.79 -19.54 4.95
N GLN A 7 4.24 -18.39 4.43
CA GLN A 7 3.68 -17.09 4.77
C GLN A 7 2.36 -16.84 4.02
N ALA A 8 2.24 -17.35 2.79
CA ALA A 8 0.98 -17.28 2.03
C ALA A 8 -0.15 -18.09 2.69
N SER A 9 0.16 -19.21 3.38
CA SER A 9 -0.83 -20.00 4.11
C SER A 9 -1.39 -19.34 5.38
N LEU A 10 -0.84 -18.20 5.80
CA LEU A 10 -1.35 -17.41 6.93
C LEU A 10 -2.43 -16.41 6.51
N LEU A 11 -2.56 -16.15 5.20
CA LEU A 11 -3.56 -15.23 4.66
C LEU A 11 -4.93 -15.89 4.70
N THR A 12 -5.88 -15.21 5.31
CA THR A 12 -7.27 -15.65 5.46
C THR A 12 -8.19 -14.76 4.64
N ASP A 13 -9.33 -15.31 4.22
CA ASP A 13 -10.36 -14.50 3.57
C ASP A 13 -11.01 -13.57 4.59
N GLU A 14 -11.15 -12.30 4.23
CA GLU A 14 -11.90 -11.30 4.99
C GLU A 14 -12.98 -10.67 4.10
N PRO A 15 -14.05 -10.09 4.67
CA PRO A 15 -15.11 -9.43 3.90
C PRO A 15 -14.60 -8.36 2.91
N SER A 16 -13.43 -7.76 3.20
CA SER A 16 -12.79 -6.75 2.37
C SER A 16 -11.83 -7.29 1.33
N MET A 17 -11.23 -8.47 1.55
CA MET A 17 -10.15 -9.00 0.71
C MET A 17 -9.94 -10.49 0.94
N THR A 18 -9.93 -11.26 -0.15
CA THR A 18 -9.61 -12.70 -0.12
C THR A 18 -8.11 -12.94 0.08
N SER A 19 -7.76 -14.10 0.61
CA SER A 19 -6.39 -14.62 0.73
C SER A 19 -5.63 -14.58 -0.61
N MET A 20 -6.29 -14.90 -1.72
CA MET A 20 -5.71 -14.82 -3.06
C MET A 20 -5.42 -13.37 -3.49
N GLU A 21 -6.33 -12.43 -3.21
CA GLU A 21 -6.11 -11.02 -3.49
C GLU A 21 -4.96 -10.46 -2.63
N LYS A 22 -4.90 -10.81 -1.35
CA LYS A 22 -3.81 -10.47 -0.43
C LYS A 22 -2.46 -11.00 -0.95
N TRP A 23 -2.42 -12.24 -1.42
CA TRP A 23 -1.20 -12.83 -1.99
C TRP A 23 -0.74 -12.08 -3.25
N ARG A 24 -1.65 -11.75 -4.16
CA ARG A 24 -1.35 -10.95 -5.36
C ARG A 24 -0.86 -9.55 -5.01
N LEU A 25 -1.51 -8.89 -4.06
CA LEU A 25 -1.11 -7.58 -3.56
C LEU A 25 0.35 -7.59 -3.09
N LEU A 26 0.72 -8.61 -2.30
CA LEU A 26 2.08 -8.72 -1.77
C LEU A 26 3.11 -9.02 -2.86
N ALA A 27 2.76 -9.83 -3.86
CA ALA A 27 3.62 -10.09 -5.01
C ALA A 27 3.82 -8.83 -5.88
N ASP A 28 2.76 -8.07 -6.11
CA ASP A 28 2.81 -6.77 -6.81
C ASP A 28 3.67 -5.79 -6.01
N TRP A 29 3.51 -5.74 -4.69
CA TRP A 29 4.30 -4.89 -3.79
C TRP A 29 5.79 -5.21 -3.87
N ASP A 30 6.16 -6.50 -3.77
CA ASP A 30 7.57 -6.92 -3.85
C ASP A 30 8.19 -6.53 -5.20
N THR A 31 7.43 -6.72 -6.28
CA THR A 31 7.86 -6.33 -7.64
C THR A 31 8.05 -4.82 -7.75
N PHE A 32 7.09 -4.05 -7.25
CA PHE A 32 7.12 -2.59 -7.28
C PHE A 32 8.32 -2.03 -6.50
N VAL A 33 8.53 -2.48 -5.26
CA VAL A 33 9.67 -2.04 -4.44
C VAL A 33 11.00 -2.49 -5.07
N SER A 34 11.09 -3.73 -5.53
CA SER A 34 12.33 -4.26 -6.14
C SER A 34 12.69 -3.56 -7.45
N SER A 35 11.72 -2.99 -8.15
CA SER A 35 11.96 -2.16 -9.34
C SER A 35 12.49 -0.76 -9.04
N GLY A 36 12.51 -0.34 -7.76
CA GLY A 36 12.80 1.04 -7.39
C GLY A 36 11.60 1.97 -7.61
N PHE A 37 10.38 1.47 -7.38
CA PHE A 37 9.12 2.20 -7.52
C PHE A 37 8.78 2.62 -8.96
N GLU A 38 9.10 1.81 -9.98
CA GLU A 38 8.74 2.11 -11.36
C GLU A 38 7.21 2.11 -11.57
N TYR A 39 6.68 3.14 -12.25
CA TYR A 39 5.24 3.28 -12.51
C TYR A 39 4.62 2.05 -13.17
N LYS A 40 5.33 1.40 -14.10
CA LYS A 40 4.85 0.21 -14.82
C LYS A 40 4.55 -0.99 -13.89
N GLN A 41 5.16 -1.01 -12.70
CA GLN A 41 4.95 -2.04 -11.67
C GLN A 41 3.97 -1.58 -10.59
N PHE A 42 3.55 -0.31 -10.59
CA PHE A 42 2.55 0.19 -9.68
C PHE A 42 1.16 -0.22 -10.17
N THR A 43 0.66 -1.36 -9.72
CA THR A 43 -0.61 -1.93 -10.22
C THR A 43 -1.84 -1.22 -9.64
N SER A 44 -2.99 -1.39 -10.28
CA SER A 44 -4.26 -0.85 -9.78
C SER A 44 -4.69 -1.49 -8.46
N ILE A 45 -4.26 -2.73 -8.20
CA ILE A 45 -4.48 -3.44 -6.94
C ILE A 45 -3.74 -2.72 -5.81
N LEU A 46 -2.45 -2.41 -6.00
CA LEU A 46 -1.67 -1.63 -5.06
C LEU A 46 -2.29 -0.27 -4.78
N TYR A 47 -2.64 0.47 -5.84
CA TYR A 47 -3.26 1.78 -5.70
C TYR A 47 -4.56 1.73 -4.90
N HIS A 48 -5.49 0.83 -5.25
CA HIS A 48 -6.76 0.71 -4.54
C HIS A 48 -6.56 0.28 -3.10
N PHE A 49 -5.59 -0.59 -2.81
CA PHE A 49 -5.28 -0.98 -1.45
C PHE A 49 -4.78 0.20 -0.62
N LEU A 50 -3.80 0.94 -1.12
CA LEU A 50 -3.27 2.12 -0.44
C LEU A 50 -4.35 3.17 -0.16
N VAL A 51 -5.17 3.49 -1.17
CA VAL A 51 -6.25 4.48 -1.01
C VAL A 51 -7.33 4.01 -0.04
N ARG A 52 -7.84 2.78 -0.18
CA ARG A 52 -9.00 2.30 0.59
C ARG A 52 -8.64 1.79 1.99
N HIS A 53 -7.48 1.18 2.14
CA HIS A 53 -7.09 0.45 3.35
C HIS A 53 -5.98 1.15 4.12
N CYS A 54 -5.15 1.96 3.45
CA CYS A 54 -4.10 2.73 4.11
C CYS A 54 -4.46 4.22 4.25
N GLY A 55 -5.70 4.64 4.02
CA GLY A 55 -6.13 6.00 4.35
C GLY A 55 -5.56 7.12 3.46
N PHE A 56 -4.99 6.80 2.30
CA PHE A 56 -4.58 7.78 1.29
C PHE A 56 -5.78 8.25 0.44
N ILE A 57 -6.81 8.79 1.09
CA ILE A 57 -8.16 8.97 0.50
C ILE A 57 -8.33 10.35 -0.14
N LYS A 58 -7.55 11.37 0.25
CA LYS A 58 -7.96 12.77 0.07
C LYS A 58 -7.32 13.49 -1.10
N LEU A 59 -6.11 13.12 -1.53
CA LEU A 59 -5.33 14.01 -2.40
C LEU A 59 -5.09 13.47 -3.82
N HIS A 60 -5.32 12.18 -4.07
CA HIS A 60 -4.95 11.54 -5.34
C HIS A 60 -6.17 11.06 -6.10
N GLN A 61 -6.54 11.79 -7.14
CA GLN A 61 -7.75 11.52 -7.94
C GLN A 61 -7.65 10.22 -8.76
N ASN A 62 -6.44 9.74 -9.03
CA ASN A 62 -6.20 8.52 -9.78
C ASN A 62 -4.82 7.91 -9.45
N GLN A 63 -4.58 6.71 -9.98
CA GLN A 63 -3.35 5.94 -9.82
C GLN A 63 -2.10 6.68 -10.30
N THR A 64 -2.19 7.39 -11.43
CA THR A 64 -1.06 8.15 -12.00
C THR A 64 -0.66 9.27 -11.05
N THR A 65 -1.61 10.11 -10.64
CA THR A 65 -1.31 11.29 -9.80
C THR A 65 -0.84 10.88 -8.41
N PHE A 66 -1.35 9.76 -7.87
CA PHE A 66 -0.82 9.14 -6.65
C PHE A 66 0.66 8.80 -6.80
N TRP A 67 1.01 8.10 -7.88
CA TRP A 67 2.37 7.64 -8.09
C TRP A 67 3.34 8.80 -8.34
N GLU A 68 2.92 9.75 -9.19
CA GLU A 68 3.70 10.96 -9.48
C GLU A 68 4.00 11.74 -8.20
N TYR A 69 3.02 11.85 -7.29
CA TYR A 69 3.22 12.58 -6.04
C TYR A 69 4.21 11.88 -5.09
N TYR A 70 4.00 10.60 -4.77
CA TYR A 70 4.77 9.91 -3.73
C TYR A 70 6.09 9.30 -4.21
N PHE A 71 6.18 8.89 -5.48
CA PHE A 71 7.31 8.11 -5.99
C PHE A 71 8.10 8.81 -7.09
N GLN A 72 7.52 9.80 -7.78
CA GLN A 72 8.24 10.70 -8.70
C GLN A 72 8.48 12.10 -8.14
N GLY A 73 7.82 12.44 -7.03
CA GLY A 73 7.93 13.73 -6.36
C GLY A 73 9.30 13.96 -5.71
N ASP A 74 9.37 14.99 -4.88
CA ASP A 74 10.57 15.22 -4.08
C ASP A 74 10.76 14.12 -3.02
N VAL A 75 11.93 14.12 -2.39
CA VAL A 75 12.27 13.16 -1.34
C VAL A 75 11.36 13.28 -0.12
N ASP A 76 10.76 14.44 0.12
CA ASP A 76 9.86 14.66 1.25
C ASP A 76 8.53 13.95 1.03
N CYS A 77 8.00 13.91 -0.20
CA CYS A 77 6.82 13.12 -0.53
C CYS A 77 7.04 11.62 -0.24
N LEU A 78 8.15 11.05 -0.71
CA LEU A 78 8.48 9.64 -0.43
C LEU A 78 8.67 9.42 1.08
N ARG A 79 9.30 10.37 1.77
CA ARG A 79 9.47 10.32 3.23
C ARG A 79 8.13 10.32 3.96
N LEU A 80 7.17 11.15 3.55
CA LEU A 80 5.82 11.16 4.13
C LEU A 80 5.11 9.81 3.94
N PHE A 81 5.22 9.24 2.74
CA PHE A 81 4.69 7.91 2.46
C PHE A 81 5.27 6.85 3.40
N LEU A 82 6.60 6.80 3.56
CA LEU A 82 7.27 5.82 4.41
C LEU A 82 7.01 6.05 5.91
N GLN A 83 6.90 7.30 6.35
CA GLN A 83 6.60 7.64 7.74
C GLN A 83 5.26 7.09 8.18
N GLN A 84 4.26 7.04 7.31
CA GLN A 84 2.98 6.47 7.66
C GLN A 84 3.11 5.02 8.15
N PHE A 85 3.88 4.19 7.45
CA PHE A 85 4.09 2.80 7.84
C PHE A 85 5.12 2.63 8.96
N GLY A 86 6.10 3.53 9.06
CA GLY A 86 7.16 3.45 10.06
C GLY A 86 6.76 3.95 11.45
N VAL A 87 5.97 5.03 11.54
CA VAL A 87 5.58 5.67 12.81
C VAL A 87 4.07 5.73 13.02
N GLY A 88 3.27 5.27 12.06
CA GLY A 88 1.81 5.23 12.16
C GLY A 88 1.09 6.54 11.86
N VAL A 89 1.80 7.64 11.62
CA VAL A 89 1.22 8.97 11.39
C VAL A 89 0.78 9.09 9.93
N GLY A 90 -0.53 9.23 9.68
CA GLY A 90 -1.08 9.30 8.33
C GLY A 90 -0.50 10.46 7.51
N ALA A 91 0.02 10.16 6.31
CA ALA A 91 0.72 11.12 5.45
C ALA A 91 -0.15 12.33 5.07
N GLU A 92 -1.45 12.13 4.86
CA GLU A 92 -2.38 13.19 4.42
C GLU A 92 -3.14 13.86 5.57
N THR A 93 -3.18 13.22 6.74
CA THR A 93 -4.02 13.67 7.85
C THR A 93 -3.23 14.09 9.08
N GLY A 94 -1.96 13.70 9.19
CA GLY A 94 -1.16 13.87 10.40
C GLY A 94 -1.73 13.11 11.62
N SER A 95 -2.59 12.12 11.40
CA SER A 95 -3.36 11.44 12.46
C SER A 95 -3.19 9.92 12.39
N LEU A 96 -3.52 9.25 13.49
CA LEU A 96 -3.54 7.78 13.57
C LEU A 96 -4.87 7.16 13.08
N VAL A 97 -5.80 7.97 12.55
CA VAL A 97 -7.16 7.52 12.22
C VAL A 97 -7.17 6.38 11.19
N TRP A 98 -6.22 6.36 10.25
CA TRP A 98 -6.14 5.30 9.25
C TRP A 98 -5.86 3.90 9.85
N LEU A 99 -5.30 3.83 11.07
CA LEU A 99 -5.10 2.58 11.82
C LEU A 99 -6.39 2.06 12.47
N THR A 100 -7.43 2.90 12.59
CA THR A 100 -8.69 2.53 13.22
C THR A 100 -9.63 1.79 12.27
N THR A 101 -9.42 1.96 10.96
CA THR A 101 -10.06 1.18 9.92
C THR A 101 -9.12 0.03 9.58
N ALA A 102 -9.35 -1.14 10.17
CA ALA A 102 -8.56 -2.33 9.87
C ALA A 102 -9.28 -3.23 8.86
N PRO A 103 -8.91 -3.15 7.57
CA PRO A 103 -9.06 -4.31 6.70
C PRO A 103 -7.70 -4.97 6.45
N ALA A 104 -7.68 -6.29 6.41
CA ALA A 104 -6.50 -7.15 6.27
C ALA A 104 -5.59 -7.17 7.50
N GLN A 105 -6.11 -7.72 8.61
CA GLN A 105 -5.38 -7.81 9.89
C GLN A 105 -4.14 -8.73 9.85
N ASP A 106 -4.08 -9.59 8.83
CA ASP A 106 -3.00 -10.54 8.57
C ASP A 106 -2.00 -10.07 7.50
N LEU A 107 -2.13 -8.81 7.03
CA LEU A 107 -1.14 -8.08 6.22
C LEU A 107 -0.29 -7.16 7.10
#